data_AF-A0A958PQL8-F1
#
_entry.id   AF-A0A958PQL8-F1
#
_cell.length_a   1.000
_cell.length_b   1.000
_cell.length_c   1.000
_cell.angle_alpha   90.00
_cell.angle_beta   90.00
_cell.angle_gamma   90.00
#
_symmetry.space_group_name_H-M   'P 1'
#
loop_
_entity.id
_entity.type
_entity.pdbx_description
1 polymer ?
#
loop_
_entity_poly.entity_id
_entity_poly.type
_entity_poly.pdbx_seq_one_letter_code
_entity_poly.pdbx_strand_id
1 'polypeptide(L)'
;MGIAPLASELDDHIVQIYHARAFSWRGYFGVHPWIAWKKASDDQYTVAQVISWNLRRNGSAVDVSKDLPDRKWYDSSPHIIFEARGEKAKKIIDQLPSLIESYPYKSVYKVWPGPNSNTFIGYLIRNIDELDIELPANAIGKDYSDDFLLSTASGTGLTFSTYGLFGLTLGLGEGLEVNLLGLHFGIDFWTPALKLPLVGRVGFPDQGF
;
A
#
# COMPACT_ATOMS: atom_id res chain seq x y z
N MET A 1 -15.17 -9.08 6.89
CA MET A 1 -15.32 -10.09 5.81
C MET A 1 -14.91 -11.50 6.26
N GLY A 2 -14.34 -11.65 7.46
CA GLY A 2 -13.84 -12.94 7.96
C GLY A 2 -12.44 -13.27 7.45
N ILE A 3 -11.70 -12.28 6.93
CA ILE A 3 -10.32 -12.42 6.47
C ILE A 3 -9.37 -12.24 7.66
N ALA A 4 -9.57 -11.19 8.45
CA ALA A 4 -8.82 -10.99 9.68
C ALA A 4 -9.39 -11.86 10.81
N PRO A 5 -8.55 -12.46 11.66
CA PRO A 5 -9.04 -13.10 12.88
C PRO A 5 -9.72 -12.07 13.79
N LEU A 6 -10.70 -12.52 14.58
CA LEU A 6 -11.31 -11.65 15.58
C LEU A 6 -10.25 -11.15 16.56
N ALA A 7 -10.26 -9.84 16.84
CA ALA A 7 -9.25 -9.24 17.70
C ALA A 7 -9.25 -9.87 19.11
N SER A 8 -10.43 -10.24 19.62
CA SER A 8 -10.58 -10.92 20.91
C SER A 8 -10.10 -12.37 20.94
N GLU A 9 -9.82 -12.97 19.77
CA GLU A 9 -9.41 -14.38 19.65
C GLU A 9 -7.92 -14.53 19.27
N LEU A 10 -7.20 -13.42 19.12
CA LEU A 10 -5.79 -13.42 18.73
C LEU A 10 -4.91 -12.79 19.81
N ASP A 11 -4.24 -13.64 20.60
CA ASP A 11 -3.26 -13.21 21.61
C ASP A 11 -1.86 -12.98 21.01
N ASP A 12 -1.78 -12.29 19.86
CA ASP A 12 -0.52 -12.01 19.18
C ASP A 12 -0.54 -10.65 18.47
N HIS A 13 0.65 -10.14 18.14
CA HIS A 13 0.81 -9.01 17.23
C HIS A 13 0.44 -9.44 15.81
N ILE A 14 -0.29 -8.61 15.10
CA ILE A 14 -0.60 -8.82 13.68
C ILE A 14 -0.57 -7.50 12.92
N VAL A 15 -0.03 -7.56 11.71
CA VAL A 15 -0.10 -6.49 10.72
C VAL A 15 -0.62 -7.08 9.43
N GLN A 16 -1.55 -6.39 8.80
CA GLN A 16 -2.09 -6.76 7.50
C GLN A 16 -2.17 -5.53 6.60
N ILE A 17 -1.84 -5.70 5.32
CA ILE A 17 -2.06 -4.67 4.29
C ILE A 17 -3.10 -5.20 3.33
N TYR A 18 -4.08 -4.35 3.07
CA TYR A 18 -5.20 -4.63 2.19
C TYR A 18 -5.22 -3.67 1.02
N HIS A 19 -5.86 -4.09 -0.05
CA HIS A 19 -6.40 -3.16 -1.04
C HIS A 19 -7.79 -3.60 -1.50
N ALA A 20 -8.56 -2.64 -2.01
CA ALA A 20 -9.81 -2.90 -2.70
C ALA A 20 -9.90 -2.01 -3.94
N ARG A 21 -10.79 -2.36 -4.88
CA ARG A 21 -11.08 -1.50 -6.04
C ARG A 21 -11.53 -0.12 -5.55
N ALA A 22 -10.98 0.94 -6.15
CA ALA A 22 -11.31 2.30 -5.75
C ALA A 22 -12.79 2.62 -5.98
N PHE A 23 -13.30 3.64 -5.28
CA PHE A 23 -14.71 4.00 -5.32
C PHE A 23 -15.19 4.43 -6.73
N SER A 24 -16.37 3.94 -7.12
CA SER A 24 -17.06 4.31 -8.37
C SER A 24 -16.23 3.95 -9.62
N TRP A 25 -16.36 4.72 -10.70
CA TRP A 25 -15.66 4.50 -11.96
C TRP A 25 -14.12 4.42 -11.81
N ARG A 26 -13.57 4.96 -10.72
CA ARG A 26 -12.13 4.88 -10.44
C ARG A 26 -11.67 3.44 -10.19
N GLY A 27 -12.56 2.56 -9.72
CA GLY A 27 -12.23 1.15 -9.49
C GLY A 27 -11.83 0.40 -10.76
N TYR A 28 -12.26 0.87 -11.94
CA TYR A 28 -11.78 0.32 -13.21
C TYR A 28 -10.27 0.52 -13.39
N PHE A 29 -9.72 1.58 -12.81
CA PHE A 29 -8.34 2.02 -13.02
C PHE A 29 -7.44 1.76 -11.81
N GLY A 30 -7.95 1.98 -10.61
CA GLY A 30 -7.17 2.08 -9.40
C GLY A 30 -7.66 1.19 -8.26
N VAL A 31 -6.75 0.89 -7.34
CA VAL A 31 -7.07 0.35 -6.02
C VAL A 31 -6.87 1.42 -4.93
N HIS A 32 -7.49 1.17 -3.77
CA HIS A 32 -7.28 1.92 -2.53
C HIS A 32 -6.71 0.96 -1.49
N PRO A 33 -5.44 1.15 -1.07
CA PRO A 33 -4.82 0.33 -0.04
C PRO A 33 -4.88 0.98 1.34
N TRP A 34 -4.78 0.15 2.37
CA TRP A 34 -4.66 0.56 3.77
C TRP A 34 -3.88 -0.49 4.56
N ILE A 35 -3.32 -0.05 5.69
CA ILE A 35 -2.64 -0.93 6.64
C ILE A 35 -3.47 -1.03 7.91
N ALA A 36 -3.54 -2.24 8.48
CA ALA A 36 -4.19 -2.50 9.74
C ALA A 36 -3.24 -3.26 10.68
N TRP A 37 -3.32 -2.98 11.97
CA TRP A 37 -2.52 -3.68 12.96
C TRP A 37 -3.22 -3.79 14.31
N LYS A 38 -2.78 -4.77 15.09
CA LYS A 38 -3.22 -5.03 16.46
C LYS A 38 -2.03 -5.51 17.27
N LYS A 39 -1.82 -4.98 18.47
CA LYS A 39 -0.85 -5.54 19.43
C LYS A 39 -1.46 -6.75 20.16
N ALA A 40 -0.61 -7.64 20.69
CA ALA A 40 -1.10 -8.81 21.45
C ALA A 40 -2.11 -8.43 22.55
N SER A 41 -1.85 -7.33 23.27
CA SER A 41 -2.72 -6.81 24.34
C SER A 41 -3.95 -6.02 23.88
N ASP A 42 -4.07 -5.69 22.60
CA ASP A 42 -5.19 -4.88 22.11
C ASP A 42 -6.42 -5.75 21.83
N ASP A 43 -7.61 -5.22 22.09
CA ASP A 43 -8.90 -5.85 21.78
C ASP A 43 -9.52 -5.34 20.47
N GLN A 44 -8.85 -4.40 19.80
CA GLN A 44 -9.30 -3.77 18.56
C GLN A 44 -8.13 -3.48 17.60
N TYR A 45 -8.39 -3.68 16.31
CA TYR A 45 -7.48 -3.25 15.26
C TYR A 45 -7.43 -1.72 15.15
N THR A 46 -6.27 -1.23 14.75
CA THR A 46 -6.07 0.14 14.30
C THR A 46 -5.83 0.10 12.80
N VAL A 47 -6.49 0.98 12.05
CA VAL A 47 -6.37 1.10 10.60
C VAL A 47 -5.79 2.47 10.28
N ALA A 48 -4.78 2.51 9.40
CA ALA A 48 -4.26 3.73 8.81
C ALA A 48 -4.43 3.74 7.30
N GLN A 49 -4.93 4.85 6.77
CA GLN A 49 -5.21 5.05 5.35
C GLN A 49 -5.16 6.53 4.98
N VAL A 50 -5.01 6.85 3.69
CA VAL A 50 -5.10 8.22 3.20
C VAL A 50 -6.40 8.45 2.45
N ILE A 51 -7.21 9.41 2.91
CA ILE A 51 -8.55 9.71 2.38
C ILE A 51 -8.78 11.22 2.29
N SER A 52 -9.42 11.67 1.20
CA SER A 52 -9.55 13.11 0.90
C SER A 52 -10.42 13.88 1.89
N TRP A 53 -11.41 13.23 2.51
CA TRP A 53 -12.36 13.88 3.41
C TRP A 53 -11.76 14.23 4.77
N ASN A 54 -10.69 13.54 5.20
CA ASN A 54 -10.04 13.84 6.48
C ASN A 54 -9.32 15.20 6.44
N LEU A 55 -8.79 15.58 5.27
CA LEU A 55 -8.03 16.81 5.08
C LEU A 55 -8.86 18.06 5.44
N ARG A 56 -10.14 18.08 5.06
CA ARG A 56 -11.05 19.20 5.38
C ARG A 56 -11.45 19.28 6.85
N ARG A 57 -11.40 18.16 7.58
CA ARG A 57 -11.82 18.09 8.99
C ARG A 57 -10.65 18.36 9.94
N ASN A 58 -9.51 17.74 9.67
CA ASN A 58 -8.41 17.62 10.64
C ASN A 58 -7.07 18.14 10.11
N GLY A 59 -7.01 18.68 8.88
CA GLY A 59 -5.78 19.20 8.27
C GLY A 59 -4.78 18.11 7.83
N SER A 60 -5.12 16.84 8.00
CA SER A 60 -4.35 15.68 7.53
C SER A 60 -5.21 14.79 6.63
N ALA A 61 -4.65 14.32 5.52
CA ALA A 61 -5.23 13.30 4.67
C ALA A 61 -5.04 11.89 5.25
N VAL A 62 -4.09 11.69 6.17
CA VAL A 62 -3.89 10.42 6.88
C VAL A 62 -4.93 10.29 7.99
N ASP A 63 -5.72 9.23 7.90
CA ASP A 63 -6.72 8.81 8.89
C ASP A 63 -6.18 7.61 9.65
N VAL A 64 -6.15 7.70 10.98
CA VAL A 64 -5.78 6.61 11.88
C VAL A 64 -6.89 6.44 12.89
N SER A 65 -7.54 5.27 12.88
CA SER A 65 -8.72 5.03 13.71
C SER A 65 -8.82 3.56 14.11
N LYS A 66 -9.59 3.30 15.18
CA LYS A 66 -10.02 1.93 15.52
C LYS A 66 -11.14 1.54 14.56
N ASP A 67 -10.92 0.48 13.79
CA ASP A 67 -11.84 0.07 12.72
C ASP A 67 -11.65 -1.43 12.39
N LEU A 68 -12.58 -1.99 11.64
CA LEU A 68 -12.49 -3.35 11.11
C LEU A 68 -11.49 -3.39 9.95
N PRO A 69 -10.44 -4.23 10.02
CA PRO A 69 -9.38 -4.26 9.01
C PRO A 69 -9.86 -4.72 7.64
N ASP A 70 -10.84 -5.63 7.61
CA ASP A 70 -11.33 -6.30 6.41
C ASP A 70 -12.75 -5.85 6.03
N ARG A 71 -13.10 -4.60 6.36
CA ARG A 71 -14.36 -4.01 5.91
C ARG A 71 -14.35 -3.79 4.41
N LYS A 72 -15.55 -3.76 3.81
CA LYS A 72 -15.67 -3.37 2.40
C LYS A 72 -15.24 -1.92 2.20
N TRP A 73 -14.64 -1.67 1.05
CA TRP A 73 -14.35 -0.31 0.57
C TRP A 73 -15.39 0.07 -0.49
N TYR A 74 -16.44 0.79 -0.09
CA TYR A 74 -17.57 1.15 -0.96
C TYR A 74 -18.05 -0.03 -1.83
N ASP A 75 -18.57 -1.06 -1.16
CA ASP A 75 -19.02 -2.34 -1.73
C ASP A 75 -17.94 -3.24 -2.36
N SER A 76 -16.72 -2.75 -2.55
CA SER A 76 -15.60 -3.55 -3.04
C SER A 76 -15.03 -4.40 -1.91
N SER A 77 -14.83 -5.68 -2.19
CA SER A 77 -14.22 -6.62 -1.25
C SER A 77 -12.73 -6.33 -1.08
N PRO A 78 -12.21 -6.34 0.16
CA PRO A 78 -10.78 -6.20 0.40
C PRO A 78 -10.03 -7.48 0.02
N HIS A 79 -8.81 -7.30 -0.49
CA HIS A 79 -7.84 -8.34 -0.74
C HIS A 79 -6.63 -8.08 0.14
N ILE A 80 -6.17 -9.11 0.84
CA ILE A 80 -4.94 -9.05 1.63
C ILE A 80 -3.75 -9.23 0.70
N ILE A 81 -2.75 -8.37 0.83
CA ILE A 81 -1.47 -8.46 0.09
C ILE A 81 -0.28 -8.69 1.01
N PHE A 82 -0.45 -8.51 2.31
CA PHE A 82 0.57 -8.78 3.30
C PHE A 82 -0.06 -9.19 4.62
N GLU A 83 0.53 -10.18 5.29
CA GLU A 83 0.27 -10.51 6.68
C GLU A 83 1.58 -10.85 7.39
N ALA A 84 1.79 -10.25 8.55
CA ALA A 84 2.82 -10.65 9.49
C ALA A 84 2.20 -10.87 10.86
N ARG A 85 2.78 -11.78 11.63
CA ARG A 85 2.43 -12.05 13.03
C ARG A 85 3.67 -12.08 13.92
N GLY A 86 3.48 -12.11 15.24
CA GLY A 86 4.56 -12.22 16.22
C GLY A 86 5.59 -11.10 16.11
N GLU A 87 6.86 -11.48 16.22
CA GLU A 87 7.98 -10.53 16.21
C GLU A 87 8.06 -9.69 14.93
N LYS A 88 7.76 -10.25 13.75
CA LYS A 88 7.77 -9.49 12.48
C LYS A 88 6.70 -8.38 12.53
N ALA A 89 5.49 -8.71 12.97
CA ALA A 89 4.43 -7.73 13.16
C ALA A 89 4.79 -6.67 14.21
N LYS A 90 5.38 -7.08 15.33
CA LYS A 90 5.81 -6.17 16.38
C LYS A 90 6.80 -5.11 15.86
N LYS A 91 7.82 -5.52 15.11
CA LYS A 91 8.81 -4.60 14.53
C LYS A 91 8.18 -3.57 13.58
N ILE A 92 7.21 -3.99 12.77
CA ILE A 92 6.45 -3.09 11.90
C ILE A 92 5.66 -2.09 12.75
N ILE A 93 4.89 -2.59 13.72
CA ILE A 93 4.03 -1.76 14.59
C ILE A 93 4.83 -0.69 15.33
N ASP A 94 6.04 -1.01 15.80
CA ASP A 94 6.88 -0.08 16.54
C ASP A 94 7.37 1.10 15.68
N GLN A 95 7.45 0.94 14.36
CA GLN A 95 7.87 1.98 13.40
C GLN A 95 6.71 2.82 12.85
N LEU A 96 5.47 2.30 12.86
CA LEU A 96 4.32 2.97 12.25
C LEU A 96 4.03 4.38 12.80
N PRO A 97 4.03 4.65 14.12
CA PRO A 97 3.69 5.97 14.64
C PRO A 97 4.59 7.09 14.08
N SER A 98 5.91 6.88 14.06
CA SER A 98 6.87 7.89 13.58
C SER A 98 6.79 8.08 12.07
N LEU A 99 6.62 7.01 11.29
CA LEU A 99 6.47 7.08 9.84
C LEU A 99 5.15 7.74 9.42
N ILE A 100 4.06 7.45 10.12
CA ILE A 100 2.77 8.11 9.88
C ILE A 100 2.88 9.61 10.16
N GLU A 101 3.52 10.00 11.26
CA GLU A 101 3.69 11.40 11.62
C GLU A 101 4.60 12.16 10.64
N SER A 102 5.66 11.51 10.16
CA SER A 102 6.64 12.08 9.24
C SER A 102 6.27 11.96 7.75
N TYR A 103 5.12 11.35 7.43
CA TYR A 103 4.68 11.19 6.03
C TYR A 103 4.62 12.54 5.30
N PRO A 104 5.43 12.73 4.22
CA PRO A 104 5.65 14.06 3.62
C PRO A 104 4.39 14.66 2.99
N TYR A 105 3.44 13.82 2.57
CA TYR A 105 2.23 14.25 1.87
C TYR A 105 0.99 14.33 2.77
N LYS A 106 1.15 14.32 4.09
CA LYS A 106 0.01 14.29 5.02
C LYS A 106 -0.98 15.45 4.84
N SER A 107 -0.57 16.61 4.31
CA SER A 107 -1.44 17.78 4.09
C SER A 107 -1.95 17.94 2.66
N VAL A 108 -1.67 16.99 1.76
CA VAL A 108 -2.05 17.08 0.35
C VAL A 108 -2.70 15.78 -0.09
N TYR A 109 -3.73 15.88 -0.93
CA TYR A 109 -4.34 14.72 -1.56
C TYR A 109 -4.68 15.04 -3.02
N LYS A 110 -4.22 14.19 -3.94
CA LYS A 110 -4.61 14.21 -5.35
C LYS A 110 -4.88 12.79 -5.82
N VAL A 111 -6.06 12.57 -6.40
CA VAL A 111 -6.46 11.24 -6.88
C VAL A 111 -5.49 10.71 -7.94
N TRP A 112 -5.07 11.57 -8.88
CA TRP A 112 -4.14 11.24 -9.95
C TRP A 112 -3.22 12.45 -10.25
N PRO A 113 -1.93 12.22 -10.52
CA PRO A 113 -1.20 10.95 -10.37
C PRO A 113 -0.90 10.59 -8.91
N GLY A 114 -1.11 11.51 -7.97
CA GLY A 114 -0.76 11.40 -6.56
C GLY A 114 -0.41 12.78 -5.99
N PRO A 115 -0.13 12.90 -4.69
CA PRO A 115 -0.04 11.82 -3.70
C PRO A 115 -1.43 11.35 -3.20
N ASN A 116 -1.58 10.04 -2.98
CA ASN A 116 -2.80 9.40 -2.50
C ASN A 116 -2.50 8.18 -1.58
N SER A 117 -3.49 7.31 -1.34
CA SER A 117 -3.31 6.09 -0.51
C SER A 117 -2.27 5.11 -1.04
N ASN A 118 -2.11 4.99 -2.36
CA ASN A 118 -1.02 4.19 -2.94
C ASN A 118 0.35 4.79 -2.62
N THR A 119 0.48 6.11 -2.71
CA THR A 119 1.72 6.82 -2.32
C THR A 119 2.05 6.62 -0.84
N PHE A 120 1.04 6.60 0.03
CA PHE A 120 1.22 6.40 1.47
C PHE A 120 1.69 4.99 1.80
N ILE A 121 1.04 3.95 1.29
CA ILE A 121 1.46 2.57 1.53
C ILE A 121 2.82 2.30 0.87
N GLY A 122 3.06 2.82 -0.34
CA GLY A 122 4.39 2.74 -0.97
C GLY A 122 5.49 3.43 -0.16
N TYR A 123 5.18 4.53 0.53
CA TYR A 123 6.10 5.16 1.49
C TYR A 123 6.40 4.27 2.69
N LEU A 124 5.38 3.62 3.28
CA LEU A 124 5.60 2.70 4.41
C LEU A 124 6.46 1.50 4.00
N ILE A 125 6.16 0.87 2.87
CA ILE A 125 6.91 -0.27 2.32
C ILE A 125 8.38 0.11 2.14
N ARG A 126 8.68 1.27 1.56
CA ARG A 126 10.07 1.75 1.37
C ARG A 126 10.86 2.01 2.64
N ASN A 127 10.20 2.19 3.78
CA ASN A 127 10.83 2.62 5.02
C ASN A 127 10.73 1.58 6.15
N ILE A 128 10.15 0.40 5.87
CA ILE A 128 10.01 -0.69 6.84
C ILE A 128 10.48 -1.97 6.16
N ASP A 129 11.68 -2.44 6.52
CA ASP A 129 12.31 -3.62 5.89
C ASP A 129 11.45 -4.89 6.02
N GLU A 130 10.65 -5.01 7.09
CA GLU A 130 9.75 -6.14 7.26
C GLU A 130 8.52 -6.12 6.32
N LEU A 131 8.26 -5.02 5.61
CA LEU A 131 7.23 -4.96 4.56
C LEU A 131 7.84 -5.37 3.21
N ASP A 132 8.13 -6.66 3.10
CA ASP A 132 8.71 -7.32 1.93
C ASP A 132 7.66 -7.61 0.84
N ILE A 133 6.88 -6.60 0.44
CA ILE A 133 5.85 -6.73 -0.62
C ILE A 133 5.87 -5.54 -1.58
N GLU A 134 5.25 -5.70 -2.74
CA GLU A 134 4.98 -4.59 -3.64
C GLU A 134 3.48 -4.25 -3.73
N LEU A 135 3.19 -3.01 -4.12
CA LEU A 135 1.82 -2.63 -4.48
C LEU A 135 1.48 -3.13 -5.89
N PRO A 136 0.24 -3.56 -6.13
CA PRO A 136 -0.14 -4.09 -7.43
C PRO A 136 0.00 -3.06 -8.55
N ALA A 137 0.19 -3.51 -9.79
CA ALA A 137 0.39 -2.63 -10.95
C ALA A 137 -0.76 -1.63 -11.22
N ASN A 138 -1.97 -1.91 -10.71
CA ASN A 138 -3.12 -1.00 -10.77
C ASN A 138 -3.23 -0.06 -9.54
N ALA A 139 -2.20 0.01 -8.69
CA ALA A 139 -2.09 0.99 -7.62
C ALA A 139 -1.61 2.36 -8.15
N ILE A 140 -2.47 3.03 -8.90
CA ILE A 140 -2.17 4.31 -9.55
C ILE A 140 -1.68 5.35 -8.51
N GLY A 141 -0.45 5.82 -8.70
CA GLY A 141 0.23 6.75 -7.79
C GLY A 141 1.18 6.11 -6.79
N LYS A 142 1.40 4.79 -6.87
CA LYS A 142 2.42 4.09 -6.06
C LYS A 142 3.83 4.67 -6.25
N ASP A 143 4.14 5.15 -7.45
CA ASP A 143 5.44 5.74 -7.81
C ASP A 143 5.41 7.28 -7.82
N TYR A 144 4.41 7.92 -7.18
CA TYR A 144 4.43 9.38 -7.02
C TYR A 144 5.58 9.81 -6.10
N SER A 145 6.32 10.82 -6.52
CA SER A 145 7.40 11.45 -5.77
C SER A 145 7.69 12.83 -6.34
N ASP A 146 8.20 13.73 -5.50
CA ASP A 146 8.76 15.00 -5.96
C ASP A 146 10.21 14.85 -6.45
N ASP A 147 10.93 13.83 -5.99
CA ASP A 147 12.23 13.42 -6.49
C ASP A 147 12.09 12.54 -7.73
N PHE A 148 13.00 12.71 -8.70
CA PHE A 148 12.99 11.94 -9.94
C PHE A 148 13.57 10.53 -9.82
N LEU A 149 14.38 10.28 -8.80
CA LEU A 149 15.01 8.99 -8.57
C LEU A 149 14.73 8.52 -7.15
N LEU A 150 14.26 7.28 -7.03
CA LEU A 150 13.83 6.67 -5.78
C LEU A 150 14.39 5.25 -5.71
N SER A 151 14.60 4.75 -4.51
CA SER A 151 14.62 3.30 -4.31
C SER A 151 13.25 2.73 -4.61
N THR A 152 13.20 1.50 -5.13
CA THR A 152 11.96 0.75 -5.27
C THR A 152 11.28 0.51 -3.93
N ALA A 153 10.00 0.11 -3.96
CA ALA A 153 9.24 -0.22 -2.75
C ALA A 153 9.98 -1.26 -1.89
N SER A 154 10.41 -2.33 -2.53
CA SER A 154 11.20 -3.41 -1.93
C SER A 154 12.60 -3.01 -1.45
N GLY A 155 13.10 -1.82 -1.81
CA GLY A 155 14.49 -1.43 -1.58
C GLY A 155 15.53 -2.18 -2.41
N THR A 156 15.11 -3.07 -3.32
CA THR A 156 16.01 -3.93 -4.11
C THR A 156 16.43 -3.33 -5.46
N GLY A 157 16.01 -2.11 -5.75
CA GLY A 157 16.19 -1.50 -7.06
C GLY A 157 15.98 0.01 -7.09
N LEU A 158 15.85 0.54 -8.29
CA LEU A 158 15.66 1.96 -8.56
C LEU A 158 14.41 2.21 -9.42
N THR A 159 13.70 3.28 -9.07
CA THR A 159 12.58 3.83 -9.83
C THR A 159 12.94 5.24 -10.26
N PHE A 160 12.96 5.48 -11.58
CA PHE A 160 12.87 6.82 -12.13
C PHE A 160 11.40 7.18 -12.28
N SER A 161 10.94 8.31 -11.73
CA SER A 161 9.54 8.74 -11.81
C SER A 161 9.42 10.25 -11.97
N THR A 162 8.51 10.70 -12.81
CA THR A 162 8.17 12.11 -13.01
C THR A 162 6.81 12.39 -12.40
N TYR A 163 6.78 12.66 -11.08
CA TYR A 163 5.54 12.89 -10.32
C TYR A 163 4.49 11.76 -10.48
N GLY A 164 4.94 10.52 -10.71
CA GLY A 164 4.06 9.37 -10.97
C GLY A 164 3.40 9.35 -12.35
N LEU A 165 3.73 10.27 -13.25
CA LEU A 165 3.20 10.31 -14.63
C LEU A 165 3.99 9.39 -15.55
N PHE A 166 5.30 9.53 -15.62
CA PHE A 166 6.16 8.67 -16.43
C PHE A 166 7.27 8.10 -15.58
N GLY A 167 7.58 6.82 -15.74
CA GLY A 167 8.63 6.20 -14.97
C GLY A 167 9.14 4.90 -15.54
N LEU A 168 10.32 4.52 -15.05
CA LEU A 168 10.97 3.25 -15.31
C LEU A 168 11.44 2.69 -13.97
N THR A 169 11.05 1.47 -13.67
CA THR A 169 11.38 0.76 -12.44
C THR A 169 12.16 -0.49 -12.78
N LEU A 170 13.26 -0.72 -12.08
CA LEU A 170 14.01 -1.96 -12.12
C LEU A 170 14.39 -2.37 -10.70
N GLY A 171 13.89 -3.51 -10.24
CA GLY A 171 14.20 -4.10 -8.94
C GLY A 171 14.08 -5.62 -8.95
N LEU A 172 14.58 -6.29 -7.91
CA LEU A 172 14.41 -7.74 -7.76
C LEU A 172 12.95 -8.08 -7.42
N GLY A 173 12.34 -7.33 -6.51
CA GLY A 173 10.92 -7.50 -6.15
C GLY A 173 9.97 -6.98 -7.23
N GLU A 174 10.26 -5.82 -7.81
CA GLU A 174 9.39 -5.20 -8.82
C GLU A 174 9.60 -5.72 -10.24
N GLY A 175 10.73 -6.38 -10.54
CA GLY A 175 11.11 -6.71 -11.90
C GLY A 175 11.34 -5.45 -12.75
N LEU A 176 10.95 -5.51 -14.04
CA LEU A 176 11.02 -4.38 -14.96
C LEU A 176 9.62 -3.79 -15.16
N GLU A 177 9.41 -2.53 -14.78
CA GLU A 177 8.16 -1.81 -15.04
C GLU A 177 8.36 -0.49 -15.77
N VAL A 178 7.41 -0.16 -16.65
CA VAL A 178 7.25 1.14 -17.29
C VAL A 178 5.93 1.73 -16.82
N ASN A 179 5.97 2.94 -16.30
CA ASN A 179 4.80 3.74 -15.94
C ASN A 179 4.52 4.77 -17.05
N LEU A 180 3.32 4.74 -17.62
CA LEU A 180 2.83 5.74 -18.57
C LEU A 180 1.50 6.31 -18.08
N LEU A 181 1.47 7.59 -17.75
CA LEU A 181 0.33 8.32 -17.20
C LEU A 181 -0.29 7.64 -15.94
N GLY A 182 0.53 6.99 -15.12
CA GLY A 182 0.08 6.23 -13.94
C GLY A 182 -0.33 4.79 -14.23
N LEU A 183 -0.24 4.33 -15.48
CA LEU A 183 -0.50 2.95 -15.87
C LEU A 183 0.81 2.17 -15.91
N HIS A 184 0.90 1.12 -15.09
CA HIS A 184 2.10 0.31 -14.98
C HIS A 184 2.02 -0.93 -15.89
N PHE A 185 3.07 -1.11 -16.68
CA PHE A 185 3.31 -2.27 -17.53
C PHE A 185 4.61 -2.90 -17.08
N GLY A 186 4.64 -4.20 -16.82
CA GLY A 186 5.88 -4.81 -16.36
C GLY A 186 5.93 -6.30 -16.43
N ILE A 187 7.11 -6.82 -16.11
CA ILE A 187 7.42 -8.24 -16.02
C ILE A 187 8.13 -8.45 -14.69
N ASP A 188 7.54 -9.29 -13.85
CA ASP A 188 8.18 -9.79 -12.64
C ASP A 188 9.02 -11.02 -12.99
N PHE A 189 10.27 -11.04 -12.52
CA PHE A 189 11.19 -12.16 -12.69
C PHE A 189 11.32 -13.03 -11.43
N TRP A 190 11.04 -12.49 -10.24
CA TRP A 190 11.15 -13.19 -8.96
C TRP A 190 10.01 -14.19 -8.78
N THR A 191 8.78 -13.69 -8.91
CA THR A 191 7.60 -14.52 -9.05
C THR A 191 7.08 -14.30 -10.47
N PRO A 192 7.29 -15.21 -11.44
CA PRO A 192 7.06 -14.88 -12.84
C PRO A 192 5.61 -14.44 -13.14
N ALA A 193 5.43 -13.19 -13.56
CA ALA A 193 4.11 -12.66 -13.93
C ALA A 193 4.22 -11.47 -14.87
N LEU A 194 3.15 -11.26 -15.63
CA LEU A 194 2.91 -10.02 -16.33
C LEU A 194 2.17 -9.05 -15.40
N LYS A 195 2.64 -7.81 -15.38
CA LYS A 195 2.03 -6.69 -14.68
C LYS A 195 1.34 -5.82 -15.71
N LEU A 196 0.02 -5.80 -15.66
CA LEU A 196 -0.83 -5.13 -16.62
C LEU A 196 -1.64 -4.03 -15.92
N PRO A 197 -1.83 -2.88 -16.57
CA PRO A 197 -2.71 -1.87 -16.03
C PRO A 197 -4.14 -2.41 -15.93
N LEU A 198 -4.91 -1.88 -14.98
CA LEU A 198 -6.31 -2.24 -14.69
C LEU A 198 -6.49 -3.66 -14.10
N VAL A 199 -5.83 -4.67 -14.69
CA VAL A 199 -5.90 -6.08 -14.32
C VAL A 199 -5.02 -6.37 -13.11
N GLY A 200 -3.86 -5.72 -12.99
CA GLY A 200 -2.85 -6.02 -11.98
C GLY A 200 -1.94 -7.13 -12.47
N ARG A 201 -1.83 -8.19 -11.67
CA ARG A 201 -0.87 -9.28 -11.87
C ARG A 201 -1.50 -10.47 -12.58
N VAL A 202 -0.85 -10.98 -13.64
CA VAL A 202 -1.26 -12.16 -14.40
C VAL A 202 -0.11 -13.15 -14.49
N GLY A 203 -0.20 -14.26 -13.74
CA GLY A 203 0.88 -15.24 -13.61
C GLY A 203 0.87 -15.89 -12.23
N PHE A 204 2.05 -16.15 -11.68
CA PHE A 204 2.18 -16.66 -10.31
C PHE A 204 1.75 -15.61 -9.30
N PRO A 205 1.14 -15.99 -8.15
CA PRO A 205 0.91 -15.06 -7.05
C PRO A 205 2.21 -14.42 -6.58
N ASP A 206 2.12 -13.17 -6.14
CA ASP A 206 3.26 -12.49 -5.54
C ASP A 206 3.66 -13.16 -4.22
N GLN A 207 4.95 -13.14 -3.92
CA GLN A 207 5.52 -13.68 -2.68
C GLN A 207 6.56 -12.69 -2.19
N GLY A 208 6.66 -12.56 -0.86
CA GLY A 208 7.65 -11.67 -0.28
C GLY A 208 9.08 -12.06 -0.69
N PHE A 209 9.94 -11.05 -0.72
CA PHE A 209 11.33 -11.14 -1.19
C PHE A 209 12.33 -11.27 -0.05
#